data_AF-A0A2H3DLL1-F1
#
_entry.id   AF-A0A2H3DLL1-F1
#
_cell.length_a   1.000
_cell.length_b   1.000
_cell.length_c   1.000
_cell.angle_alpha   90.00
_cell.angle_beta   90.00
_cell.angle_gamma   90.00
#
_symmetry.space_group_name_H-M   'P 1'
#
loop_
_entity.id
_entity.type
_entity.pdbx_description
1 polymer ?
#
loop_
_entity_poly.entity_id
_entity_poly.type
_entity_poly.pdbx_seq_one_letter_code
_entity_poly.pdbx_strand_id
1 'polypeptide(L)'
;MRCIPSNSTESKCLLCNENTDKCTVYKFAPAILPVTVLFVSAPAKDIINIVVDGVVCNYRLKGIVYYADHHFTARFIDSTNTVWFNDGMIQGRAAMMEGSSDSIAFSTDKCNRLPDTYIYAGQDTV
;
A
#
# COMPACT_ATOMS: atom_id res chain seq x y z
N MET A 1 -3.83 3.20 -23.79
CA MET A 1 -3.23 3.54 -22.47
C MET A 1 -4.19 4.50 -21.77
N ARG A 2 -4.90 4.08 -20.72
CA ARG A 2 -5.81 4.97 -19.98
C ARG A 2 -5.02 5.60 -18.84
N CYS A 3 -4.70 6.89 -18.98
CA CYS A 3 -4.09 7.68 -17.93
C CYS A 3 -5.06 7.90 -16.78
N ILE A 4 -4.56 7.83 -15.54
CA ILE A 4 -5.30 8.33 -14.37
C ILE A 4 -4.99 9.84 -14.32
N PRO A 5 -5.97 10.72 -14.56
CA PRO A 5 -5.74 12.15 -14.46
C PRO A 5 -5.45 12.49 -12.99
N SER A 6 -4.28 13.07 -12.72
CA SER A 6 -4.02 13.66 -11.41
C SER A 6 -4.68 15.03 -11.36
N ASN A 7 -5.60 15.24 -10.41
CA ASN A 7 -6.11 16.57 -10.05
C ASN A 7 -4.97 17.40 -9.43
N SER A 8 -4.06 17.92 -10.26
CA SER A 8 -3.15 18.99 -9.87
C SER A 8 -3.59 20.27 -10.56
N THR A 9 -3.60 21.36 -9.79
CA THR A 9 -3.77 22.76 -10.21
C THR A 9 -3.40 23.00 -11.68
N GLU A 10 -4.32 23.65 -12.40
CA GLU A 10 -4.22 24.10 -13.81
C GLU A 10 -2.79 24.44 -14.24
N SER A 11 -2.03 23.43 -14.65
CA SER A 11 -0.72 23.65 -15.24
C SER A 11 -0.94 24.06 -16.69
N LYS A 12 -0.25 25.11 -17.14
CA LYS A 12 -0.32 25.59 -18.52
C LYS A 12 0.98 25.31 -19.25
N CYS A 13 0.87 24.96 -20.53
CA CYS A 13 2.02 24.80 -21.40
C CYS A 13 2.68 26.17 -21.64
N LEU A 14 4.00 26.28 -21.40
CA LEU A 14 4.73 27.54 -21.62
C LEU A 14 4.82 27.97 -23.09
N LEU A 15 4.53 27.07 -24.04
CA LEU A 15 4.61 27.35 -25.48
C LEU A 15 3.26 27.75 -26.08
N CYS A 16 2.18 27.07 -25.70
CA CYS A 16 0.84 27.31 -26.28
C CYS A 16 -0.18 27.88 -25.29
N ASN A 17 0.15 28.00 -24.00
CA ASN A 17 -0.74 28.48 -22.92
C ASN A 17 -2.03 27.68 -22.71
N GLU A 18 -2.12 26.50 -23.35
CA GLU A 18 -3.21 25.54 -23.15
C GLU A 18 -3.01 24.75 -21.86
N ASN A 19 -4.11 24.20 -21.34
CA ASN A 19 -4.10 23.34 -20.16
C ASN A 19 -3.26 22.08 -20.43
N THR A 20 -2.42 21.71 -19.47
CA THR A 20 -1.62 20.49 -19.51
C THR A 20 -2.09 19.49 -18.48
N ASP A 21 -2.29 18.26 -18.93
CA ASP A 21 -2.54 17.11 -18.08
C ASP A 21 -1.22 16.40 -17.75
N LYS A 22 -1.01 16.09 -16.48
CA LYS A 22 0.08 15.22 -16.05
C LYS A 22 -0.45 13.79 -15.90
N CYS A 23 0.23 12.86 -16.54
CA CYS A 23 -0.04 11.43 -16.40
C CYS A 23 1.22 10.72 -15.89
N THR A 24 1.05 9.91 -14.85
CA THR A 24 2.11 9.02 -14.36
C THR A 24 1.68 7.58 -14.63
N VAL A 25 2.59 6.79 -15.20
CA VAL A 25 2.35 5.39 -15.55
C VAL A 25 3.48 4.51 -15.05
N TYR A 26 3.14 3.29 -14.66
CA TYR A 26 4.14 2.25 -14.42
C TYR A 26 4.59 1.66 -15.75
N LYS A 27 5.89 1.72 -16.05
CA LYS A 27 6.50 1.04 -17.21
C LYS A 27 6.85 -0.42 -16.91
N PHE A 28 7.02 -0.75 -15.63
CA PHE A 28 7.31 -2.09 -15.14
C PHE A 28 6.49 -2.33 -13.89
N ALA A 29 6.04 -3.57 -13.70
CA ALA A 29 5.38 -3.99 -12.47
C ALA A 29 6.44 -4.12 -11.35
N PRO A 30 6.43 -3.27 -10.31
CA PRO A 30 7.38 -3.40 -9.21
C PRO A 30 7.10 -4.68 -8.40
N ALA A 31 8.12 -5.37 -7.88
CA ALA A 31 7.89 -6.55 -7.06
C ALA A 31 7.10 -6.24 -5.77
N ILE A 32 7.32 -5.05 -5.20
CA ILE A 32 6.66 -4.54 -3.99
C ILE A 32 6.06 -3.18 -4.31
N LEU A 33 4.83 -2.97 -3.89
CA LEU A 33 4.07 -1.73 -4.09
C LEU A 33 3.63 -1.16 -2.71
N PRO A 34 4.33 -0.14 -2.19
CA PRO A 34 3.87 0.60 -1.03
C PRO A 34 2.76 1.57 -1.43
N VAL A 35 1.65 1.55 -0.69
CA VAL A 35 0.49 2.41 -0.89
C VAL A 35 0.25 3.18 0.41
N THR A 36 0.72 4.42 0.44
CA THR A 36 0.48 5.33 1.58
C THR A 36 -0.97 5.83 1.55
N VAL A 37 -1.66 5.68 2.67
CA VAL A 37 -3.07 6.04 2.87
C VAL A 37 -3.27 7.07 3.98
N LEU A 38 -2.19 7.75 4.37
CA LEU A 38 -2.25 8.90 5.28
C LEU A 38 -3.38 9.86 4.90
N PHE A 39 -4.19 10.21 5.90
CA PHE A 39 -5.33 11.12 5.78
C PHE A 39 -6.47 10.65 4.85
N VAL A 40 -6.46 9.38 4.43
CA VAL A 40 -7.54 8.77 3.64
C VAL A 40 -8.11 7.58 4.40
N SER A 41 -9.43 7.58 4.63
CA SER A 41 -10.13 6.41 5.16
C SER A 41 -10.34 5.38 4.03
N ALA A 42 -9.31 4.59 3.75
CA ALA A 42 -9.35 3.51 2.77
C ALA A 42 -9.00 2.19 3.45
N PRO A 43 -9.93 1.22 3.58
CA PRO A 43 -9.60 -0.08 4.15
C PRO A 43 -8.63 -0.84 3.25
N ALA A 44 -7.80 -1.68 3.87
CA ALA A 44 -6.93 -2.59 3.14
C ALA A 44 -7.78 -3.54 2.27
N LYS A 45 -7.36 -3.75 1.03
CA LYS A 45 -7.93 -4.80 0.16
C LYS A 45 -6.97 -5.97 0.15
N ASP A 46 -7.50 -7.18 0.05
CA ASP A 46 -6.66 -8.37 -0.04
C ASP A 46 -5.83 -8.38 -1.33
N ILE A 47 -6.43 -7.91 -2.42
CA ILE A 47 -5.82 -7.81 -3.74
C ILE A 47 -6.09 -6.42 -4.32
N ILE A 48 -5.05 -5.83 -4.91
CA ILE A 48 -5.16 -4.66 -5.78
C ILE A 48 -4.57 -4.98 -7.15
N ASN A 49 -5.02 -4.24 -8.15
CA ASN A 49 -4.59 -4.42 -9.53
C ASN A 49 -3.98 -3.12 -10.03
N ILE A 50 -2.82 -3.21 -10.69
CA ILE A 50 -2.26 -2.12 -11.48
C ILE A 50 -2.21 -2.55 -12.95
N VAL A 51 -2.22 -1.58 -13.86
CA VAL A 51 -2.10 -1.85 -15.29
C VAL A 51 -0.73 -1.37 -15.77
N VAL A 52 0.05 -2.29 -16.33
CA VAL A 52 1.37 -2.04 -16.93
C VAL A 52 1.31 -2.46 -18.38
N ASP A 53 1.49 -1.50 -19.30
CA ASP A 53 1.44 -1.73 -20.75
C ASP A 53 0.20 -2.51 -21.24
N GLY A 54 -0.95 -2.28 -20.59
CA GLY A 54 -2.23 -2.93 -20.92
C GLY A 54 -2.43 -4.29 -20.26
N VAL A 55 -1.43 -4.82 -19.57
CA VAL A 55 -1.52 -6.06 -18.78
C VAL A 55 -1.95 -5.73 -17.35
N VAL A 56 -2.89 -6.49 -16.81
CA VAL A 56 -3.30 -6.39 -15.40
C VAL A 56 -2.33 -7.19 -14.55
N CYS A 57 -1.68 -6.52 -13.59
CA CYS A 57 -0.78 -7.13 -12.62
C CYS A 57 -1.47 -7.16 -11.25
N ASN A 58 -1.56 -8.35 -10.65
CA ASN A 58 -2.21 -8.57 -9.36
C ASN A 58 -1.21 -8.47 -8.22
N TYR A 59 -1.62 -7.81 -7.14
CA TYR A 59 -0.80 -7.53 -5.97
C TYR A 59 -1.56 -7.94 -4.72
N ARG A 60 -0.97 -8.80 -3.87
CA ARG A 60 -1.58 -9.25 -2.61
C ARG A 60 -1.05 -8.44 -1.44
N LEU A 61 -1.92 -8.11 -0.50
CA LEU A 61 -1.51 -7.48 0.75
C LEU A 61 -0.51 -8.38 1.49
N LYS A 62 0.62 -7.80 1.89
CA LYS A 62 1.71 -8.49 2.60
C LYS A 62 2.16 -7.79 3.86
N GLY A 63 1.81 -6.53 4.03
CA GLY A 63 2.06 -5.85 5.29
C GLY A 63 1.33 -4.54 5.42
N ILE A 64 1.34 -4.03 6.65
CA ILE A 64 0.72 -2.78 7.04
C ILE A 64 1.66 -2.12 8.02
N VAL A 65 1.97 -0.86 7.77
CA VAL A 65 2.63 0.03 8.72
C VAL A 65 1.57 0.93 9.32
N TYR A 66 1.55 0.98 10.65
CA TYR A 66 0.73 1.88 11.44
C TYR A 66 1.65 2.92 12.05
N TYR A 67 1.32 4.20 11.95
CA TYR A 67 2.15 5.27 12.49
C TYR A 67 1.30 6.34 13.15
N ALA A 68 1.61 6.64 14.41
CA ALA A 68 1.12 7.79 15.15
C ALA A 68 2.10 8.13 16.27
N ASP A 69 2.10 9.38 16.74
CA ASP A 69 2.83 9.81 17.93
C ASP A 69 4.32 9.42 17.96
N HIS A 70 5.00 9.49 16.81
CA HIS A 70 6.42 9.16 16.65
C HIS A 70 6.77 7.68 16.89
N HIS A 71 5.77 6.80 16.91
CA HIS A 71 5.94 5.36 17.08
C HIS A 71 5.24 4.62 15.96
N PHE A 72 5.98 3.80 15.22
CA PHE A 72 5.40 2.90 14.23
C PHE A 72 5.24 1.49 14.81
N THR A 73 4.23 0.78 14.34
CA THR A 73 4.11 -0.67 14.45
C THR A 73 3.80 -1.25 13.09
N ALA A 74 4.02 -2.54 12.94
CA ALA A 74 3.82 -3.23 11.69
C ALA A 74 3.10 -4.55 11.88
N ARG A 75 2.30 -4.89 10.89
CA ARG A 75 1.85 -6.26 10.65
C ARG A 75 2.39 -6.74 9.32
N PHE A 76 2.77 -8.01 9.23
CA PHE A 76 3.07 -8.65 7.96
C PHE A 76 2.41 -10.02 7.86
N ILE A 77 2.10 -10.40 6.62
CA ILE A 77 1.42 -11.65 6.27
C ILE A 77 2.42 -12.53 5.54
N ASP A 78 2.72 -13.68 6.12
CA ASP A 78 3.67 -14.62 5.52
C ASP A 78 3.06 -15.45 4.36
N SER A 79 3.78 -16.47 3.93
CA SER A 79 3.32 -17.39 2.87
C SER A 79 2.21 -18.34 3.34
N THR A 80 2.08 -18.58 4.65
CA THR A 80 1.05 -19.44 5.26
C THR A 80 -0.20 -18.66 5.68
N ASN A 81 -0.33 -17.39 5.22
CA ASN A 81 -1.44 -16.50 5.56
C ASN A 81 -1.49 -16.15 7.05
N THR A 82 -0.37 -16.29 7.76
CA THR A 82 -0.24 -15.96 9.19
C THR A 82 0.20 -14.51 9.33
N VAL A 83 -0.49 -13.80 10.24
CA VAL A 83 -0.21 -12.41 10.59
C VAL A 83 0.76 -12.37 11.75
N TRP A 84 1.79 -11.55 11.59
CA TRP A 84 2.82 -11.29 12.59
C TRP A 84 2.85 -9.80 12.93
N PHE A 85 2.85 -9.48 14.22
CA PHE A 85 2.90 -8.12 14.73
C PHE A 85 4.29 -7.78 15.27
N ASN A 86 4.81 -6.62 14.85
CA ASN A 86 6.06 -6.03 15.33
C ASN A 86 5.82 -4.59 15.83
N ASP A 87 6.14 -4.34 17.08
CA ASP A 87 5.98 -3.08 17.80
C ASP A 87 7.15 -2.12 17.51
N GLY A 88 8.28 -2.61 17.00
CA GLY A 88 9.49 -1.83 16.71
C GLY A 88 10.25 -1.38 17.96
N MET A 89 9.56 -1.11 19.08
CA MET A 89 10.15 -0.65 20.34
C MET A 89 10.17 -1.76 21.40
N ILE A 90 8.99 -2.33 21.72
CA ILE A 90 8.88 -3.36 22.77
C ILE A 90 9.48 -4.70 22.30
N GLN A 91 9.16 -5.10 21.07
CA GLN A 91 9.58 -6.40 20.51
C GLN A 91 10.95 -6.32 19.80
N GLY A 92 11.47 -5.12 19.56
CA GLY A 92 12.72 -4.90 18.83
C GLY A 92 12.73 -5.58 17.47
N ARG A 93 13.58 -6.60 17.31
CA ARG A 93 13.72 -7.38 16.05
C ARG A 93 12.80 -8.59 15.95
N ALA A 94 12.01 -8.89 16.99
CA ALA A 94 11.09 -10.02 17.00
C ALA A 94 9.68 -9.60 16.55
N ALA A 95 8.94 -10.55 16.00
CA ALA A 95 7.53 -10.41 15.71
C ALA A 95 6.74 -11.51 16.44
N MET A 96 5.51 -11.22 16.84
CA MET A 96 4.62 -12.17 17.51
C MET A 96 3.49 -12.59 16.56
N MET A 97 3.22 -13.89 16.48
CA MET A 97 2.08 -14.42 15.74
C MET A 97 0.77 -13.92 16.35
N GLU A 98 -0.11 -13.37 15.53
CA GLU A 98 -1.45 -12.93 15.94
C GLU A 98 -2.56 -13.89 15.49
N GLY A 99 -2.37 -14.58 14.36
CA GLY A 99 -3.36 -15.53 13.83
C GLY A 99 -3.40 -15.57 12.30
N SER A 100 -4.51 -16.06 11.75
CA SER A 100 -4.76 -16.05 10.30
C SER A 100 -5.19 -14.66 9.83
N SER A 101 -4.84 -14.25 8.61
CA SER A 101 -5.29 -12.97 8.04
C SER A 101 -6.81 -12.83 8.00
N ASP A 102 -7.53 -13.94 7.89
CA ASP A 102 -9.00 -13.95 7.81
C ASP A 102 -9.66 -13.64 9.15
N SER A 103 -8.88 -13.72 10.24
CA SER A 103 -9.33 -13.50 11.62
C SER A 103 -8.88 -12.18 12.23
N ILE A 104 -8.03 -11.42 11.52
CA ILE A 104 -7.43 -10.19 12.03
C ILE A 104 -8.03 -8.97 11.34
N ALA A 105 -8.54 -8.04 12.13
CA ALA A 105 -8.95 -6.73 11.64
C ALA A 105 -7.72 -5.84 11.38
N PHE A 106 -7.60 -5.35 10.15
CA PHE A 106 -6.48 -4.50 9.73
C PHE A 106 -6.72 -3.00 9.88
N SER A 107 -7.92 -2.60 10.31
CA SER A 107 -8.35 -1.19 10.42
C SER A 107 -7.58 -0.40 11.48
N THR A 108 -7.08 -1.06 12.52
CA THR A 108 -6.25 -0.45 13.56
C THR A 108 -5.23 -1.45 14.11
N ASP A 109 -4.13 -0.94 14.65
CA ASP A 109 -3.20 -1.75 15.44
C ASP A 109 -3.66 -1.93 16.91
N LYS A 110 -2.82 -2.58 17.73
CA LYS A 110 -3.10 -2.80 19.17
C LYS A 110 -3.24 -1.51 20.00
N CYS A 111 -2.74 -0.39 19.49
CA CYS A 111 -2.81 0.92 20.13
C CYS A 111 -3.87 1.83 19.46
N ASN A 112 -4.78 1.26 18.66
CA ASN A 112 -5.82 2.00 17.92
C ASN A 112 -5.28 2.98 16.87
N ARG A 113 -4.06 2.79 16.38
CA ARG A 113 -3.49 3.60 15.30
C ARG A 113 -4.04 3.14 13.96
N LEU A 114 -4.32 4.11 13.09
CA LEU A 114 -4.76 3.84 11.73
C LEU A 114 -3.56 3.43 10.84
N PRO A 115 -3.82 2.69 9.75
CA PRO A 115 -2.82 2.41 8.74
C PRO A 115 -2.24 3.70 8.16
N ASP A 116 -0.92 3.74 8.06
CA ASP A 116 -0.16 4.77 7.34
C ASP A 116 0.11 4.29 5.91
N THR A 117 0.62 3.06 5.79
CA THR A 117 1.05 2.49 4.52
C THR A 117 0.67 1.01 4.44
N TYR A 118 0.07 0.61 3.32
CA TYR A 118 -0.11 -0.78 2.94
C TYR A 118 1.05 -1.24 2.06
N ILE A 119 1.54 -2.45 2.29
CA ILE A 119 2.59 -3.07 1.49
C ILE A 119 1.96 -4.23 0.73
N TYR A 120 1.97 -4.12 -0.59
CA TYR A 120 1.54 -5.20 -1.47
C TYR A 120 2.73 -5.82 -2.19
N ALA A 121 2.68 -7.13 -2.45
CA ALA A 121 3.66 -7.82 -3.28
C ALA A 121 2.98 -8.37 -4.55
N GLY A 122 3.69 -8.29 -5.67
CA GLY A 122 3.25 -8.91 -6.92
C GLY A 122 3.04 -10.41 -6.73
N GLN A 123 1.98 -10.94 -7.31
CA GLN A 123 1.81 -12.38 -7.40
C GLN A 123 2.62 -12.88 -8.59
N ASP A 124 3.71 -13.60 -8.35
CA ASP A 124 4.39 -14.34 -9.40
C ASP A 124 3.41 -15.39 -9.95
N THR A 125 3.20 -15.41 -11.26
CA THR A 125 2.61 -16.57 -11.93
C THR A 125 3.57 -17.73 -11.76
N VAL A 126 3.24 -18.65 -10.85
CA VAL A 126 3.88 -19.98 -10.78
C VAL A 126 3.53 -20.78 -12.02
#